data_AF-A0A1Y1JS69-F1
#
_entry.id   AF-A0A1Y1JS69-F1
#
_cell.length_a   1.000
_cell.length_b   1.000
_cell.length_c   1.000
_cell.angle_alpha   90.00
_cell.angle_beta   90.00
_cell.angle_gamma   90.00
#
_symmetry.space_group_name_H-M   'P 1'
#
loop_
_entity.id
_entity.type
_entity.pdbx_description
1 polymer ?
#
loop_
_entity_poly.entity_id
_entity_poly.type
_entity_poly.pdbx_seq_one_letter_code
_entity_poly.pdbx_strand_id
1 'polypeptide(L)'
;MIDSNPPKESDFGRFWATTHDNTQLLEFQDATMLTLNNPSRIHNLEIPVDGNSLVVHDGFLFYKMSGIPKIIRYDLRNDVTASLLIPGFENCKMKPLYLSGNNYVDFSIDQNGLWAIFSRADSDSTIVMKIDHYDMSVVYTWEVPLNNKHVIDMFIAAGTLYTLQFSPTFEIEINLTINFLSRNVTELHIRGIEQTGGITAVTYDYKNEQLLIVDGRKRIIYPFYCDDQGILPTYVRSE
;
A
#
# COMPACT_ATOMS: atom_id res chain seq x y z
N MET A 1 -9.60 3.06 -2.81
CA MET A 1 -8.60 3.94 -2.18
C MET A 1 -9.28 5.14 -1.56
N ILE A 2 -8.63 5.75 -0.58
CA ILE A 2 -8.91 7.07 -0.01
C ILE A 2 -7.62 7.89 -0.07
N ASP A 3 -7.71 9.22 -0.01
CA ASP A 3 -6.53 10.07 0.12
C ASP A 3 -6.13 10.17 1.60
N SER A 4 -4.92 9.75 1.93
CA SER A 4 -4.43 9.75 3.31
C SER A 4 -4.07 11.15 3.84
N ASN A 5 -3.97 12.16 2.98
CA ASN A 5 -3.76 13.56 3.37
C ASN A 5 -4.47 14.53 2.42
N PRO A 6 -5.82 14.58 2.41
CA PRO A 6 -6.56 15.38 1.45
C PRO A 6 -6.17 16.87 1.53
N PRO A 7 -5.71 17.47 0.42
CA PRO A 7 -5.18 18.84 0.44
C PRO A 7 -6.27 19.93 0.51
N LYS A 8 -7.56 19.58 0.42
CA LYS A 8 -8.70 20.47 0.64
C LYS A 8 -9.75 19.76 1.48
N GLU A 9 -10.50 20.53 2.28
CA GLU A 9 -11.60 19.98 3.07
C GLU A 9 -12.69 19.30 2.22
N SER A 10 -12.92 19.81 1.01
CA SER A 10 -13.86 19.24 0.04
C SER A 10 -13.46 17.86 -0.50
N ASP A 11 -12.23 17.43 -0.22
CA ASP A 11 -11.66 16.17 -0.70
C ASP A 11 -11.72 15.09 0.40
N PHE A 12 -12.08 15.46 1.65
CA PHE A 12 -12.36 14.50 2.71
C PHE A 12 -13.56 13.62 2.34
N GLY A 13 -13.42 12.31 2.59
CA GLY A 13 -14.49 11.34 2.36
C GLY A 13 -14.65 10.90 0.90
N ARG A 14 -13.83 11.40 -0.02
CA ARG A 14 -13.79 10.92 -1.41
C ARG A 14 -13.17 9.53 -1.49
N PHE A 15 -13.58 8.79 -2.51
CA PHE A 15 -13.06 7.47 -2.83
C PHE A 15 -12.55 7.43 -4.25
N TRP A 16 -11.51 6.63 -4.46
CA TRP A 16 -10.97 6.35 -5.79
C TRP A 16 -10.92 4.85 -6.05
N ALA A 17 -11.21 4.44 -7.27
CA ALA A 17 -11.09 3.06 -7.71
C ALA A 17 -10.56 3.01 -9.15
N THR A 18 -9.73 2.03 -9.47
CA THR A 18 -9.32 1.77 -10.86
C THR A 18 -10.34 0.90 -11.57
N THR A 19 -10.45 1.07 -12.88
CA THR A 19 -11.22 0.17 -13.74
C THR A 19 -10.46 -1.15 -13.96
N HIS A 20 -11.20 -2.21 -14.33
CA HIS A 20 -10.62 -3.55 -14.54
C HIS A 20 -9.54 -3.58 -15.64
N ASP A 21 -9.63 -2.70 -16.64
CA ASP A 21 -8.63 -2.58 -17.71
C ASP A 21 -7.41 -1.73 -17.31
N ASN A 22 -7.38 -1.19 -16.08
CA ASN A 22 -6.28 -0.42 -15.51
C ASN A 22 -5.93 0.87 -16.29
N THR A 23 -6.88 1.42 -17.04
CA THR A 23 -6.69 2.65 -17.84
C THR A 23 -7.40 3.88 -17.28
N GLN A 24 -8.31 3.70 -16.31
CA GLN A 24 -9.07 4.80 -15.73
C GLN A 24 -9.05 4.76 -14.21
N LEU A 25 -9.04 5.95 -13.62
CA LEU A 25 -9.30 6.17 -12.21
C LEU A 25 -10.67 6.84 -12.05
N LEU A 26 -11.57 6.17 -11.36
CA LEU A 26 -12.90 6.66 -11.02
C LEU A 26 -12.83 7.39 -9.68
N GLU A 27 -13.35 8.61 -9.63
CA GLU A 27 -13.42 9.43 -8.43
C GLU A 27 -14.87 9.57 -7.98
N PHE A 28 -15.13 9.20 -6.73
CA PHE A 28 -16.45 9.23 -6.10
C PHE A 28 -16.46 10.24 -4.97
N GLN A 29 -17.51 11.05 -4.91
CA GLN A 29 -17.66 12.08 -3.89
C GLN A 29 -17.74 11.49 -2.48
N ASP A 30 -18.39 10.34 -2.32
CA ASP A 30 -18.61 9.67 -1.05
C ASP A 30 -18.86 8.16 -1.23
N ALA A 31 -19.07 7.46 -0.11
CA ALA A 31 -19.32 6.02 -0.09
C ALA A 31 -20.65 5.61 -0.75
N THR A 32 -21.64 6.52 -0.78
CA THR A 32 -22.93 6.28 -1.44
C THR A 32 -22.73 6.28 -2.95
N MET A 33 -22.04 7.27 -3.50
CA MET A 33 -21.69 7.34 -4.92
C MET A 33 -20.81 6.17 -5.36
N LEU A 34 -19.88 5.72 -4.51
CA LEU A 34 -19.09 4.52 -4.75
C LEU A 34 -19.97 3.27 -4.86
N THR A 35 -20.94 3.09 -3.95
CA THR A 35 -21.83 1.94 -3.92
C THR A 35 -22.78 1.90 -5.12
N LEU A 36 -23.25 3.08 -5.56
CA LEU A 36 -24.07 3.25 -6.77
C LEU A 36 -23.25 3.17 -8.07
N ASN A 37 -21.92 3.08 -7.98
CA ASN A 37 -20.99 3.15 -9.10
C ASN A 37 -21.25 4.39 -9.99
N ASN A 38 -21.45 5.55 -9.35
CA ASN A 38 -21.71 6.82 -10.02
C ASN A 38 -20.53 7.79 -9.79
N PRO A 39 -19.49 7.76 -10.64
CA PRO A 39 -18.31 8.59 -10.45
C PRO A 39 -18.62 10.07 -10.70
N SER A 40 -18.10 10.93 -9.85
CA SER A 40 -18.14 12.39 -9.99
C SER A 40 -17.14 12.90 -11.03
N ARG A 41 -16.03 12.18 -11.22
CA ARG A 41 -15.03 12.44 -12.26
C ARG A 41 -14.39 11.12 -12.69
N ILE A 42 -14.00 11.06 -13.96
CA ILE A 42 -13.24 9.94 -14.54
C ILE A 42 -11.93 10.52 -15.05
N HIS A 43 -10.82 10.02 -14.53
CA HIS A 43 -9.48 10.37 -14.99
C HIS A 43 -9.00 9.30 -15.97
N ASN A 44 -8.63 9.70 -17.18
CA ASN A 44 -8.03 8.80 -18.16
C ASN A 44 -6.53 8.75 -17.91
N LEU A 45 -6.02 7.59 -17.50
CA LEU A 45 -4.61 7.39 -17.21
C LEU A 45 -3.91 7.01 -18.53
N GLU A 46 -3.22 7.98 -19.14
CA GLU A 46 -2.43 7.72 -20.37
C GLU A 46 -1.35 6.65 -20.17
N ILE A 47 -0.87 6.52 -18.93
CA ILE A 47 0.08 5.50 -18.52
C ILE A 47 -0.69 4.40 -17.75
N PRO A 48 -0.75 3.16 -18.28
CA PRO A 48 -1.55 2.10 -17.69
C PRO A 48 -0.99 1.66 -16.34
N VAL A 49 -1.90 1.40 -15.41
CA VAL A 49 -1.61 0.89 -14.07
C VAL A 49 -1.24 -0.59 -14.13
N ASP A 50 -0.35 -1.01 -13.24
CA ASP A 50 -0.07 -2.41 -12.96
C ASP A 50 -0.44 -2.75 -11.52
N GLY A 51 -1.15 -3.87 -11.34
CA GLY A 51 -1.60 -4.30 -10.03
C GLY A 51 -2.72 -3.44 -9.43
N ASN A 52 -2.97 -3.64 -8.14
CA ASN A 52 -4.02 -3.00 -7.36
C ASN A 52 -3.51 -2.42 -6.02
N SER A 53 -2.23 -2.60 -5.71
CA SER A 53 -1.52 -1.87 -4.65
C SER A 53 -1.25 -0.44 -5.10
N LEU A 54 -2.24 0.45 -4.98
CA LEU A 54 -2.11 1.87 -5.31
C LEU A 54 -2.47 2.72 -4.08
N VAL A 55 -1.90 3.91 -3.98
CA VAL A 55 -2.23 4.87 -2.91
C VAL A 55 -2.55 6.24 -3.48
N VAL A 56 -3.46 6.95 -2.79
CA VAL A 56 -3.69 8.37 -3.01
C VAL A 56 -3.17 9.11 -1.78
N HIS A 57 -2.33 10.12 -1.99
CA HIS A 57 -1.77 10.93 -0.92
C HIS A 57 -1.53 12.36 -1.39
N ASP A 58 -2.04 13.33 -0.65
CA ASP A 58 -1.86 14.76 -0.92
C ASP A 58 -2.33 15.18 -2.33
N GLY A 59 -3.44 14.60 -2.78
CA GLY A 59 -3.98 14.85 -4.12
C GLY A 59 -3.20 14.19 -5.26
N PHE A 60 -2.27 13.30 -4.95
CA PHE A 60 -1.52 12.53 -5.94
C PHE A 60 -1.86 11.04 -5.89
N LEU A 61 -2.08 10.42 -7.05
CA LEU A 61 -2.12 8.97 -7.18
C LEU A 61 -0.71 8.43 -7.43
N PHE A 62 -0.31 7.41 -6.68
CA PHE A 62 0.95 6.69 -6.89
C PHE A 62 0.68 5.25 -7.30
N TYR A 63 1.34 4.84 -8.38
CA TYR A 63 1.18 3.50 -8.94
C TYR A 63 2.40 3.04 -9.73
N LYS A 64 2.47 1.74 -10.00
CA LYS A 64 3.51 1.16 -10.84
C LYS A 64 3.05 1.11 -12.29
N MET A 65 3.89 1.57 -13.21
CA MET A 65 3.61 1.55 -14.66
C MET A 65 3.63 0.12 -15.22
N SER A 66 2.63 -0.26 -16.02
CA SER A 66 2.60 -1.59 -16.64
C SER A 66 3.84 -1.88 -17.50
N GLY A 67 4.45 -3.05 -17.29
CA GLY A 67 5.58 -3.56 -18.07
C GLY A 67 6.94 -2.88 -17.86
N ILE A 68 6.98 -1.67 -17.30
CA ILE A 68 8.21 -0.87 -17.14
C ILE A 68 8.45 -0.59 -15.64
N PRO A 69 9.65 -0.81 -15.07
CA PRO A 69 9.94 -0.61 -13.64
C PRO A 69 10.00 0.88 -13.25
N LYS A 70 8.91 1.60 -13.50
CA LYS A 70 8.70 2.99 -13.12
C LYS A 70 7.54 3.11 -12.16
N ILE A 71 7.70 3.99 -11.18
CA ILE A 71 6.64 4.49 -10.32
C ILE A 71 6.15 5.79 -10.94
N ILE A 72 4.83 5.95 -11.04
CA ILE A 72 4.17 7.13 -11.57
C ILE A 72 3.51 7.88 -10.41
N ARG A 73 3.65 9.21 -10.43
CA ARG A 73 2.84 10.13 -9.66
C ARG A 73 1.92 10.85 -10.61
N TYR A 74 0.61 10.76 -10.40
CA TYR A 74 -0.41 11.45 -11.19
C TYR A 74 -1.10 12.51 -10.33
N ASP A 75 -1.07 13.76 -10.77
CA ASP A 75 -1.75 14.89 -10.13
C ASP A 75 -3.24 14.87 -10.45
N LEU A 76 -4.07 14.58 -9.45
CA LEU A 76 -5.52 14.47 -9.59
C LEU A 76 -6.19 15.81 -9.93
N ARG A 77 -5.49 16.94 -9.79
CA ARG A 77 -6.03 18.27 -10.05
C ARG A 77 -5.71 18.75 -11.45
N ASN A 78 -4.47 18.55 -11.87
CA ASN A 78 -3.91 19.10 -13.11
C ASN A 78 -3.71 18.05 -14.21
N ASP A 79 -3.93 16.78 -13.89
CA ASP A 79 -3.78 15.64 -14.80
C ASP A 79 -2.34 15.50 -15.35
N VAL A 80 -1.36 15.96 -14.56
CA VAL A 80 0.08 15.92 -14.90
C VAL A 80 0.74 14.72 -14.24
N THR A 81 1.65 14.06 -14.96
CA THR A 81 2.43 12.94 -14.44
C THR A 81 3.89 13.31 -14.17
N ALA A 82 4.43 12.74 -13.10
CA ALA A 82 5.86 12.59 -12.87
C ALA A 82 6.20 11.10 -12.76
N SER A 83 7.47 10.74 -12.94
CA SER A 83 7.88 9.32 -12.84
C SER A 83 9.25 9.16 -12.21
N LEU A 84 9.43 8.04 -11.52
CA LEU A 84 10.69 7.57 -10.96
C LEU A 84 11.01 6.21 -11.56
N LEU A 85 12.17 6.08 -12.23
CA LEU A 85 12.71 4.76 -12.58
C LEU A 85 13.23 4.11 -11.29
N ILE A 86 12.77 2.89 -11.01
CA ILE A 86 13.18 2.17 -9.80
C ILE A 86 14.67 1.83 -9.93
N PRO A 87 15.54 2.35 -9.04
CA PRO A 87 16.97 2.13 -9.15
C PRO A 87 17.33 0.65 -9.13
N GLY A 88 18.25 0.23 -10.00
CA GLY A 88 18.70 -1.16 -10.10
C GLY A 88 17.81 -2.06 -10.98
N PHE A 89 16.78 -1.50 -11.64
CA PHE A 89 15.92 -2.20 -12.58
C PHE A 89 16.03 -1.70 -14.03
N GLU A 90 17.09 -0.98 -14.38
CA GLU A 90 17.31 -0.42 -15.71
C GLU A 90 17.31 -1.50 -16.81
N ASN A 91 17.83 -2.69 -16.48
CA ASN A 91 17.94 -3.83 -17.40
C ASN A 91 17.39 -5.13 -16.80
N CYS A 92 16.62 -5.05 -15.71
CA CYS A 92 16.11 -6.21 -14.99
C CYS A 92 14.58 -6.20 -14.95
N LYS A 93 13.97 -7.38 -15.00
CA LYS A 93 12.52 -7.51 -14.78
C LYS A 93 12.23 -7.51 -13.29
N MET A 94 11.14 -6.86 -12.90
CA MET A 94 10.62 -6.97 -11.55
C MET A 94 10.09 -8.38 -11.29
N LYS A 95 10.17 -8.82 -10.03
CA LYS A 95 9.56 -10.07 -9.57
C LYS A 95 8.22 -9.76 -8.90
N PRO A 96 7.19 -10.60 -9.06
CA PRO A 96 5.94 -10.44 -8.32
C PRO A 96 6.18 -10.45 -6.82
N LEU A 97 5.34 -9.70 -6.10
CA LEU A 97 5.23 -9.72 -4.65
C LEU A 97 4.23 -10.77 -4.20
N TYR A 98 4.40 -11.20 -2.95
CA TYR A 98 3.41 -11.94 -2.16
C TYR A 98 3.11 -13.37 -2.64
N LEU A 99 2.41 -14.09 -1.78
CA LEU A 99 1.96 -15.46 -2.03
C LEU A 99 0.96 -15.55 -3.18
N SER A 100 0.15 -14.49 -3.34
CA SER A 100 -0.87 -14.37 -4.36
C SER A 100 -0.99 -12.93 -4.82
N GLY A 101 -1.08 -12.73 -6.14
CA GLY A 101 -1.30 -11.42 -6.72
C GLY A 101 -0.39 -11.16 -7.92
N ASN A 102 -0.66 -10.04 -8.60
CA ASN A 102 0.12 -9.56 -9.74
C ASN A 102 0.80 -8.22 -9.44
N ASN A 103 0.96 -7.87 -8.15
CA ASN A 103 1.64 -6.65 -7.74
C ASN A 103 3.16 -6.85 -7.82
N TYR A 104 3.88 -5.89 -8.39
CA TYR A 104 5.34 -5.87 -8.43
C TYR A 104 5.94 -4.84 -7.47
N VAL A 105 5.14 -3.82 -7.15
CA VAL A 105 5.42 -2.78 -6.16
C VAL A 105 4.17 -2.66 -5.31
N ASP A 106 4.36 -2.53 -4.01
CA ASP A 106 3.31 -2.20 -3.08
C ASP A 106 3.60 -0.86 -2.41
N PHE A 107 2.63 0.05 -2.41
CA PHE A 107 2.81 1.38 -1.88
C PHE A 107 2.19 1.49 -0.50
N SER A 108 2.91 2.14 0.41
CA SER A 108 2.43 2.37 1.77
C SER A 108 2.59 3.84 2.12
N ILE A 109 1.64 4.35 2.91
CA ILE A 109 1.67 5.68 3.49
C ILE A 109 1.60 5.53 5.01
N ASP A 110 2.55 6.12 5.71
CA ASP A 110 2.46 6.31 7.16
C ASP A 110 2.66 7.79 7.52
N GLN A 111 2.88 8.08 8.80
CA GLN A 111 3.15 9.43 9.31
C GLN A 111 4.41 10.06 8.69
N ASN A 112 5.33 9.25 8.15
CA ASN A 112 6.57 9.69 7.50
C ASN A 112 6.39 9.89 5.98
N GLY A 113 5.22 9.57 5.42
CA GLY A 113 4.86 9.80 4.02
C GLY A 113 4.96 8.55 3.15
N LEU A 114 5.40 8.73 1.90
CA LEU A 114 5.36 7.67 0.88
C LEU A 114 6.51 6.65 0.95
N TRP A 115 6.14 5.38 0.84
CA TRP A 115 7.03 4.23 0.74
C TRP A 115 6.64 3.34 -0.45
N ALA A 116 7.62 2.67 -1.03
CA ALA A 116 7.44 1.61 -2.02
C ALA A 116 8.16 0.33 -1.56
N ILE A 117 7.46 -0.79 -1.61
CA ILE A 117 7.95 -2.11 -1.23
C ILE A 117 8.02 -2.95 -2.50
N PHE A 118 9.15 -3.60 -2.78
CA PHE A 118 9.31 -4.45 -3.97
C PHE A 118 10.37 -5.51 -3.75
N SER A 119 10.36 -6.56 -4.58
CA SER A 119 11.42 -7.58 -4.55
C SER A 119 12.75 -7.04 -5.04
N ARG A 120 13.86 -7.46 -4.44
CA ARG A 120 15.20 -7.21 -4.98
C ARG A 120 15.41 -7.97 -6.30
N ALA A 121 16.13 -7.34 -7.24
CA ALA A 121 16.32 -7.89 -8.60
C ALA A 121 17.08 -9.24 -8.60
N ASP A 122 18.13 -9.35 -7.79
CA ASP A 122 19.13 -10.42 -7.82
C ASP A 122 19.06 -11.40 -6.64
N SER A 123 18.21 -11.15 -5.64
CA SER A 123 18.00 -12.02 -4.48
C SER A 123 16.51 -12.18 -4.14
N ASP A 124 16.20 -12.97 -3.10
CA ASP A 124 14.86 -13.07 -2.52
C ASP A 124 14.63 -12.06 -1.37
N SER A 125 15.50 -11.06 -1.24
CA SER A 125 15.33 -9.98 -0.27
C SER A 125 14.26 -8.99 -0.72
N THR A 126 13.66 -8.31 0.25
CA THR A 126 12.68 -7.26 0.01
C THR A 126 13.36 -5.91 0.09
N ILE A 127 13.05 -5.01 -0.83
CA ILE A 127 13.47 -3.61 -0.80
C ILE A 127 12.31 -2.76 -0.30
N VAL A 128 12.59 -1.88 0.64
CA VAL A 128 11.70 -0.79 1.04
C VAL A 128 12.37 0.52 0.68
N MET A 129 11.68 1.37 -0.07
CA MET A 129 12.21 2.63 -0.57
C MET A 129 11.34 3.80 -0.10
N LYS A 130 11.94 4.75 0.61
CA LYS A 130 11.31 6.02 0.94
C LYS A 130 11.42 6.96 -0.23
N ILE A 131 10.29 7.52 -0.64
CA ILE A 131 10.19 8.45 -1.76
C ILE A 131 9.67 9.79 -1.23
N ASP A 132 10.23 10.89 -1.71
CA ASP A 132 9.61 12.20 -1.56
C ASP A 132 8.44 12.29 -2.54
N HIS A 133 7.24 12.50 -2.01
CA HIS A 133 6.02 12.41 -2.80
C HIS A 133 5.79 13.63 -3.69
N TYR A 134 6.51 14.74 -3.51
CA TYR A 134 6.39 15.92 -4.36
C TYR A 134 7.30 15.81 -5.59
N ASP A 135 8.59 15.57 -5.37
CA ASP A 135 9.60 15.60 -6.43
C ASP A 135 9.99 14.21 -6.96
N MET A 136 9.46 13.14 -6.36
CA MET A 136 9.73 11.74 -6.73
C MET A 136 11.19 11.31 -6.51
N SER A 137 11.96 12.05 -5.72
CA SER A 137 13.33 11.67 -5.36
C SER A 137 13.34 10.52 -4.35
N VAL A 138 14.38 9.69 -4.44
CA VAL A 138 14.62 8.62 -3.47
C VAL A 138 15.30 9.22 -2.25
N VAL A 139 14.64 9.14 -1.10
CA VAL A 139 15.18 9.63 0.18
C VAL A 139 16.15 8.60 0.76
N TYR A 140 15.71 7.33 0.82
CA TYR A 140 16.53 6.23 1.32
C TYR A 140 15.96 4.87 0.90
N THR A 141 16.80 3.83 0.90
CA THR A 141 16.42 2.46 0.56
C THR A 141 16.94 1.48 1.62
N TRP A 142 16.07 0.65 2.16
CA TRP A 142 16.40 -0.46 3.04
C TRP A 142 16.30 -1.78 2.29
N GLU A 143 17.31 -2.62 2.47
CA GLU A 143 17.23 -4.02 2.10
C GLU A 143 16.89 -4.84 3.34
N VAL A 144 15.82 -5.60 3.22
CA VAL A 144 15.22 -6.40 4.27
C VAL A 144 15.41 -7.89 3.91
N PRO A 145 16.04 -8.70 4.77
CA PRO A 145 16.28 -10.12 4.52
C PRO A 145 15.01 -10.96 4.74
N LEU A 146 13.92 -10.57 4.07
CA LEU A 146 12.61 -11.20 4.10
C LEU A 146 12.22 -11.59 2.67
N ASN A 147 11.83 -12.85 2.49
CA ASN A 147 11.26 -13.32 1.23
C ASN A 147 9.76 -13.00 1.17
N ASN A 148 9.43 -11.93 0.46
CA ASN A 148 8.05 -11.45 0.32
C ASN A 148 7.12 -12.43 -0.40
N LYS A 149 7.61 -13.48 -1.07
CA LYS A 149 6.75 -14.47 -1.74
C LYS A 149 6.03 -15.43 -0.79
N HIS A 150 6.40 -15.40 0.50
CA HIS A 150 5.80 -16.24 1.53
C HIS A 150 4.83 -15.50 2.45
N VAL A 151 4.61 -14.21 2.22
CA VAL A 151 3.66 -13.39 2.99
C VAL A 151 2.45 -13.06 2.11
N ILE A 152 1.30 -12.82 2.75
CA ILE A 152 0.06 -12.41 2.08
C ILE A 152 0.18 -10.96 1.60
N ASP A 153 0.68 -10.09 2.47
CA ASP A 153 0.82 -8.66 2.20
C ASP A 153 1.82 -8.03 3.19
N MET A 154 2.23 -6.79 2.94
CA MET A 154 3.06 -5.99 3.83
C MET A 154 2.55 -4.54 3.90
N PHE A 155 2.74 -3.89 5.04
CA PHE A 155 2.45 -2.46 5.18
C PHE A 155 3.44 -1.80 6.12
N ILE A 156 3.51 -0.48 6.09
CA ILE A 156 4.40 0.31 6.95
C ILE A 156 3.56 1.19 7.85
N ALA A 157 3.86 1.18 9.14
CA ALA A 157 3.30 2.07 10.14
C ALA A 157 4.43 2.54 11.07
N ALA A 158 4.46 3.83 11.41
CA ALA A 158 5.48 4.42 12.28
C ALA A 158 6.93 4.02 11.92
N GLY A 159 7.28 4.00 10.62
CA GLY A 159 8.63 3.64 10.15
C GLY A 159 9.03 2.18 10.41
N THR A 160 8.05 1.30 10.57
CA THR A 160 8.23 -0.13 10.81
C THR A 160 7.47 -0.93 9.74
N LEU A 161 8.13 -1.90 9.12
CA LEU A 161 7.51 -2.84 8.18
C LEU A 161 6.77 -3.91 8.97
N TYR A 162 5.53 -4.23 8.57
CA TYR A 162 4.71 -5.30 9.10
C TYR A 162 4.40 -6.30 7.99
N THR A 163 4.34 -7.58 8.34
CA THR A 163 3.96 -8.65 7.41
C THR A 163 2.65 -9.30 7.83
N LEU A 164 1.82 -9.67 6.86
CA LEU A 164 0.66 -10.52 7.05
C LEU A 164 0.95 -11.91 6.50
N GLN A 165 0.60 -12.97 7.23
CA GLN A 165 0.70 -14.34 6.76
C GLN A 165 -0.48 -15.20 7.23
N PHE A 166 -0.57 -16.42 6.70
CA PHE A 166 -1.43 -17.45 7.27
C PHE A 166 -0.73 -18.11 8.46
N SER A 167 -1.42 -18.19 9.59
CA SER A 167 -1.03 -19.02 10.72
C SER A 167 -1.13 -20.51 10.36
N PRO A 168 -0.59 -21.43 11.17
CA PRO A 168 -0.73 -22.86 10.95
C PRO A 168 -2.18 -23.37 10.93
N THR A 169 -3.13 -22.62 11.51
CA THR A 169 -4.57 -22.91 11.49
C THR A 169 -5.31 -22.16 10.38
N PHE A 170 -4.58 -21.57 9.43
CA PHE A 170 -5.10 -20.78 8.30
C PHE A 170 -5.86 -19.51 8.69
N GLU A 171 -5.60 -18.98 9.89
CA GLU A 171 -6.04 -17.63 10.28
C GLU A 171 -5.04 -16.61 9.74
N ILE A 172 -5.49 -15.42 9.36
CA ILE A 172 -4.56 -14.34 8.99
C ILE A 172 -4.05 -13.68 10.26
N GLU A 173 -2.73 -13.49 10.31
CA GLU A 173 -2.07 -12.78 11.39
C GLU A 173 -1.04 -11.76 10.88
N ILE A 174 -0.91 -10.66 11.61
CA ILE A 174 0.26 -9.80 11.53
C ILE A 174 1.34 -10.48 12.37
N ASN A 175 2.38 -10.98 11.70
CA ASN A 175 3.27 -11.98 12.31
C ASN A 175 4.69 -11.51 12.59
N LEU A 176 5.14 -10.46 11.93
CA LEU A 176 6.52 -10.02 12.04
C LEU A 176 6.62 -8.52 11.76
N THR A 177 7.57 -7.90 12.43
CA THR A 177 7.91 -6.49 12.25
C THR A 177 9.39 -6.27 12.06
N ILE A 178 9.73 -5.24 11.29
CA ILE A 178 11.11 -4.81 11.08
C ILE A 178 11.17 -3.29 11.18
N ASN A 179 11.75 -2.80 12.27
CA ASN A 179 11.89 -1.36 12.49
C ASN A 179 13.08 -0.81 11.69
N PHE A 180 12.85 0.19 10.84
CA PHE A 180 13.88 0.65 9.89
C PHE A 180 15.07 1.37 10.53
N LEU A 181 14.89 1.94 11.72
CA LEU A 181 15.95 2.64 12.45
C LEU A 181 16.83 1.67 13.24
N SER A 182 16.22 0.87 14.11
CA SER A 182 16.94 -0.09 14.95
C SER A 182 17.36 -1.36 14.20
N ARG A 183 16.70 -1.66 13.08
CA ARG A 183 16.80 -2.94 12.34
C ARG A 183 16.39 -4.15 13.16
N ASN A 184 15.69 -3.93 14.28
CA ASN A 184 15.17 -5.02 15.10
C ASN A 184 14.06 -5.73 14.35
N VAL A 185 14.12 -7.07 14.39
CA VAL A 185 13.08 -7.96 13.91
C VAL A 185 12.33 -8.49 15.13
N THR A 186 11.02 -8.29 15.18
CA THR A 186 10.18 -8.76 16.29
C THR A 186 9.05 -9.62 15.74
N GLU A 187 8.90 -10.82 16.30
CA GLU A 187 7.79 -11.72 16.01
C GLU A 187 6.52 -11.25 16.75
N LEU A 188 5.40 -11.25 16.04
CA LEU A 188 4.08 -10.88 16.53
C LEU A 188 3.08 -11.98 16.20
N HIS A 189 1.91 -11.98 16.83
CA HIS A 189 0.79 -12.84 16.46
C HIS A 189 -0.54 -12.11 16.66
N ILE A 190 -0.71 -10.97 15.98
CA ILE A 190 -1.95 -10.19 16.07
C ILE A 190 -2.96 -10.81 15.10
N ARG A 191 -4.10 -11.25 15.63
CA ARG A 191 -5.15 -11.99 14.92
C ARG A 191 -6.49 -11.25 14.94
N GLY A 192 -7.49 -11.85 14.29
CA GLY A 192 -8.87 -11.33 14.26
C GLY A 192 -9.24 -10.62 12.96
N ILE A 193 -8.43 -10.79 11.90
CA ILE A 193 -8.79 -10.35 10.55
C ILE A 193 -9.75 -11.40 9.97
N GLU A 194 -11.06 -11.11 10.01
CA GLU A 194 -12.07 -11.95 9.36
C GLU A 194 -11.98 -11.83 7.84
N GLN A 195 -11.94 -12.96 7.14
CA GLN A 195 -11.61 -13.02 5.71
C GLN A 195 -12.21 -14.26 5.03
N THR A 196 -12.31 -14.23 3.70
CA THR A 196 -12.94 -15.26 2.85
C THR A 196 -11.96 -16.02 1.96
N GLY A 197 -10.68 -15.67 2.00
CA GLY A 197 -9.58 -16.31 1.28
C GLY A 197 -9.11 -15.56 0.03
N GLY A 198 -9.70 -14.41 -0.28
CA GLY A 198 -9.50 -13.67 -1.52
C GLY A 198 -8.91 -12.28 -1.32
N ILE A 199 -8.00 -12.10 -0.35
CA ILE A 199 -7.31 -10.83 -0.16
C ILE A 199 -6.49 -10.51 -1.40
N THR A 200 -6.70 -9.31 -1.93
CA THR A 200 -6.02 -8.82 -3.12
C THR A 200 -5.24 -7.54 -2.87
N ALA A 201 -5.53 -6.81 -1.79
CA ALA A 201 -4.79 -5.62 -1.39
C ALA A 201 -5.03 -5.32 0.10
N VAL A 202 -3.98 -4.88 0.78
CA VAL A 202 -4.02 -4.32 2.13
C VAL A 202 -3.40 -2.93 2.10
N THR A 203 -4.06 -1.95 2.72
CA THR A 203 -3.54 -0.58 2.79
C THR A 203 -3.69 -0.04 4.20
N TYR A 204 -2.64 0.55 4.73
CA TYR A 204 -2.71 1.24 6.02
C TYR A 204 -3.28 2.66 5.85
N ASP A 205 -4.30 2.96 6.63
CA ASP A 205 -4.85 4.31 6.79
C ASP A 205 -4.34 4.89 8.12
N TYR A 206 -3.22 5.60 8.03
CA TYR A 206 -2.52 6.12 9.21
C TYR A 206 -3.30 7.20 9.97
N LYS A 207 -4.28 7.85 9.34
CA LYS A 207 -5.11 8.87 10.00
C LYS A 207 -6.13 8.25 10.94
N ASN A 208 -6.63 7.07 10.60
CA ASN A 208 -7.66 6.35 11.36
C ASN A 208 -7.14 5.10 12.06
N GLU A 209 -5.83 4.85 12.03
CA GLU A 209 -5.15 3.71 12.66
C GLU A 209 -5.81 2.36 12.31
N GLN A 210 -6.00 2.12 11.02
CA GLN A 210 -6.72 0.93 10.54
C GLN A 210 -6.13 0.38 9.24
N LEU A 211 -6.27 -0.93 9.02
CA LEU A 211 -6.05 -1.53 7.71
C LEU A 211 -7.35 -1.51 6.91
N LEU A 212 -7.24 -1.10 5.65
CA LEU A 212 -8.26 -1.27 4.64
C LEU A 212 -7.89 -2.49 3.79
N ILE A 213 -8.71 -3.53 3.86
CA ILE A 213 -8.43 -4.82 3.23
C ILE A 213 -9.47 -5.06 2.14
N VAL A 214 -9.02 -5.38 0.93
CA VAL A 214 -9.89 -5.79 -0.18
C VAL A 214 -9.86 -7.31 -0.28
N ASP A 215 -10.97 -7.94 0.08
CA ASP A 215 -11.16 -9.39 0.05
C ASP A 215 -12.32 -9.75 -0.88
N GLY A 216 -11.97 -10.24 -2.08
CA GLY A 216 -12.91 -10.45 -3.17
C GLY A 216 -13.66 -9.17 -3.54
N ARG A 217 -14.96 -9.09 -3.21
CA ARG A 217 -15.81 -7.90 -3.44
C ARG A 217 -16.10 -7.10 -2.19
N LYS A 218 -15.55 -7.51 -1.05
CA LYS A 218 -15.77 -6.85 0.25
C LYS A 218 -14.57 -5.98 0.58
N ARG A 219 -14.86 -4.85 1.22
CA ARG A 219 -13.87 -4.05 1.93
C ARG A 219 -14.02 -4.31 3.41
N ILE A 220 -12.94 -4.74 4.05
CA ILE A 220 -12.86 -4.97 5.49
C ILE A 220 -12.03 -3.83 6.09
N ILE A 221 -12.44 -3.38 7.27
CA ILE A 221 -11.71 -2.41 8.06
C ILE A 221 -11.24 -3.14 9.31
N TYR A 222 -9.93 -3.16 9.55
CA TYR A 222 -9.33 -3.76 10.72
C TYR A 222 -8.63 -2.68 11.55
N PRO A 223 -9.28 -2.18 12.62
CA PRO A 223 -8.70 -1.14 13.47
C PRO A 223 -7.64 -1.72 14.42
N PHE A 224 -6.62 -0.94 14.72
CA PHE A 224 -5.60 -1.25 15.71
C PHE A 224 -5.11 0.02 16.38
N TYR A 225 -4.30 -0.11 17.44
CA TYR A 225 -3.62 1.02 18.05
C TYR A 225 -2.16 1.02 17.60
N CYS A 226 -1.64 2.17 17.19
CA CYS A 226 -0.25 2.34 16.80
C CYS A 226 0.35 3.54 17.54
N ASP A 227 1.44 3.33 18.27
CA ASP A 227 2.24 4.42 18.82
C ASP A 227 3.56 4.58 18.05
N ASP A 228 4.45 5.43 18.56
CA ASP A 228 5.78 5.66 17.97
C ASP A 228 6.69 4.42 17.99
N GLN A 229 6.35 3.39 18.77
CA GLN A 229 7.05 2.11 18.84
C GLN A 229 6.40 1.05 17.94
N GLY A 230 5.19 1.30 17.43
CA GLY A 230 4.49 0.46 16.47
C GLY A 230 3.10 0.02 16.91
N ILE A 231 2.56 -1.01 16.24
CA ILE A 231 1.27 -1.59 16.58
C ILE A 231 1.29 -2.25 17.95
N LEU A 232 0.38 -1.83 18.81
CA LEU A 232 0.14 -2.44 20.11
C LEU A 232 -0.82 -3.64 19.96
N PRO A 233 -0.48 -4.82 20.50
CA PRO A 233 -1.41 -5.93 20.55
C PRO A 233 -2.68 -5.51 21.31
N THR A 234 -3.84 -5.67 20.68
CA THR A 234 -5.16 -5.31 21.23
C THR A 234 -5.54 -6.06 22.52
N TYR A 235 -4.70 -7.00 22.99
CA TYR A 235 -4.86 -7.71 24.27
C TYR A 235 -4.45 -6.90 25.50
N VAL A 236 -3.80 -5.74 25.36
CA VAL A 236 -3.35 -4.93 26.50
C VAL A 236 -4.04 -3.57 26.50
N ARG A 237 -5.29 -3.53 26.96
CA ARG A 237 -5.84 -2.33 27.59
C ARG A 237 -5.58 -2.43 29.09
N SER A 238 -4.57 -1.72 29.59
CA SER A 238 -4.56 -1.32 30.99
C SER A 238 -5.47 -0.10 31.13
N GLU A 239 -6.50 -0.21 31.97
CA GLU A 239 -7.32 0.92 32.44
C GLU A 239 -6.48 1.94 33.20
#